data_AF-A0A1V4RW16-F1
#
_entry.id   AF-A0A1V4RW16-F1
#
_cell.length_a   1.000
_cell.length_b   1.000
_cell.length_c   1.000
_cell.angle_alpha   90.00
_cell.angle_beta   90.00
_cell.angle_gamma   90.00
#
_symmetry.space_group_name_H-M   'P 1'
#
loop_
_entity.id
_entity.type
_entity.pdbx_description
1 polymer ?
#
loop_
_entity_poly.entity_id
_entity_poly.type
_entity_poly.pdbx_seq_one_letter_code
_entity_poly.pdbx_strand_id
1 'polypeptide(L)'
;MMIETFRNIFKIHDLRQRILFTVIILALERVGTHIVTPGIDTSVLAEGMKNLSGTLFGLYDLFAGGAFKKAAVFGLGIMPYISASIIFQLLGAVVPYIQRLQKEGEEGRKKITQYTRYGTLLISAMQAFGVAIFLESIEVNGVKAVIHPGMSFRLLTMLSMATGTMLIMWLGELIDERGIGNGISLIIFIGIIARLPAAIMEEWIQFSSGNRTLLTELFLIALAFVIVAGIVALTQGTRKIPVQYAKRVVGRKVYGGVNTHFPLRVNTAGVMPIIFAQAIMFVPSTLFSFFPDSEFIGTMQRAFSMESWFYWLIYGIMIVFFTYFYTAIALNPVDVADNLKKQGGFVPGVRPGKKTAEYLDNILTRITLPGSIALAIVAIIPYILVKSFHISYNYASFFGGTGLLIIVGVALDTIQRFESHLFMRHYDGFMKSGKIRGCISVNEEVVHGIPSSRRVLREGDIVSVDIGVKYKGFHGDSAFTFPVGDISPEKKKLLRVTIEALYRGIDQARSNNRLQDISHAIQSHAESYGYGVVRELVGHGIGKTLHEEPQVPNFGKPHRGPLLRAGMTLAIEPMINMGTRHVLTLDDGWTVVTQDRLPSAHYEHTIIISNGKPEIITENNLKDEVFKWPKNNQ
;
A
#
# COMPACT_ATOMS: atom_id res chain seq x y z
N MET A 1 -17.66 -9.35 12.50
CA MET A 1 -16.59 -8.80 11.64
C MET A 1 -16.11 -7.41 12.06
N MET A 2 -16.65 -6.26 11.59
CA MET A 2 -15.98 -4.96 11.86
C MET A 2 -15.77 -4.61 13.35
N ILE A 3 -16.75 -4.89 14.22
CA ILE A 3 -16.62 -4.62 15.67
C ILE A 3 -15.53 -5.51 16.30
N GLU A 4 -15.37 -6.74 15.81
CA GLU A 4 -14.30 -7.64 16.24
C GLU A 4 -12.94 -7.19 15.70
N THR A 5 -12.88 -6.69 14.46
CA THR A 5 -11.69 -6.05 13.87
C THR A 5 -11.24 -4.88 14.74
N PHE A 6 -12.14 -3.97 15.10
CA PHE A 6 -11.85 -2.84 16.00
C PHE A 6 -11.36 -3.27 17.39
N ARG A 7 -11.97 -4.30 17.98
CA ARG A 7 -11.53 -4.84 19.28
C ARG A 7 -10.15 -5.51 19.18
N ASN A 8 -9.85 -6.17 18.07
CA ASN A 8 -8.58 -6.85 17.85
C ASN A 8 -7.44 -5.88 17.52
N ILE A 9 -7.74 -4.72 16.92
CA ILE A 9 -6.76 -3.65 16.66
C ILE A 9 -6.00 -3.26 17.94
N PHE A 10 -6.72 -3.05 19.05
CA PHE A 10 -6.11 -2.63 20.32
C PHE A 10 -5.35 -3.74 21.06
N LYS A 11 -5.54 -5.01 20.69
CA LYS A 11 -4.83 -6.15 21.30
C LYS A 11 -3.44 -6.37 20.70
N ILE A 12 -3.18 -5.85 19.50
CA ILE A 12 -1.94 -6.11 18.77
C ILE A 12 -0.95 -4.98 19.01
N HIS A 13 0.16 -5.29 19.70
CA HIS A 13 1.15 -4.29 20.10
C HIS A 13 1.76 -3.53 18.91
N ASP A 14 2.16 -4.22 17.84
CA ASP A 14 2.75 -3.61 16.65
C ASP A 14 1.75 -2.68 15.93
N LEU A 15 0.54 -3.17 15.68
CA LEU A 15 -0.52 -2.37 15.05
C LEU A 15 -0.84 -1.13 15.90
N ARG A 16 -0.92 -1.29 17.22
CA ARG A 16 -1.13 -0.17 18.15
C ARG A 16 0.01 0.85 18.08
N GLN A 17 1.27 0.41 18.00
CA GLN A 17 2.42 1.32 17.87
C GLN A 17 2.36 2.10 16.55
N ARG A 18 2.02 1.45 15.45
CA ARG A 18 1.87 2.11 14.14
C ARG A 18 0.69 3.08 14.10
N ILE A 19 -0.47 2.72 14.68
CA ILE A 19 -1.61 3.63 14.83
C ILE A 19 -1.22 4.84 15.67
N LEU A 20 -0.58 4.61 16.83
CA LEU A 20 -0.15 5.68 17.71
C LEU A 20 0.82 6.61 17.00
N PHE A 21 1.78 6.06 16.24
CA PHE A 21 2.68 6.83 15.40
C PHE A 21 1.93 7.70 14.39
N THR A 22 0.98 7.12 13.63
CA THR A 22 0.15 7.86 12.68
C THR A 22 -0.62 8.99 13.38
N VAL A 23 -1.28 8.71 14.51
CA VAL A 23 -2.05 9.72 15.26
C VAL A 23 -1.16 10.84 15.78
N ILE A 24 0.04 10.54 16.28
CA ILE A 24 1.01 11.55 16.73
C ILE A 24 1.44 12.45 15.57
N ILE A 25 1.76 11.87 14.41
CA ILE A 25 2.16 12.66 13.24
C ILE A 25 1.02 13.55 12.75
N LEU A 26 -0.21 13.03 12.71
CA LEU A 26 -1.39 13.85 12.36
C LEU A 26 -1.64 14.96 13.39
N ALA A 27 -1.42 14.71 14.68
CA ALA A 27 -1.52 15.75 15.70
C ALA A 27 -0.44 16.84 15.53
N LEU A 28 0.79 16.46 15.20
CA LEU A 28 1.88 17.40 14.90
C LEU A 28 1.57 18.25 13.66
N GLU A 29 1.01 17.63 12.61
CA GLU A 29 0.53 18.34 11.43
C GLU A 29 -0.51 19.40 11.82
N ARG A 30 -1.49 19.04 12.65
CA ARG A 30 -2.51 19.97 13.12
C ARG A 30 -1.95 21.13 13.92
N VAL A 31 -0.97 20.90 14.80
CA VAL A 31 -0.30 21.98 15.54
C VAL A 31 0.32 22.99 14.59
N GLY A 32 0.98 22.54 13.51
CA GLY A 32 1.59 23.44 12.54
C GLY A 32 0.58 24.31 11.76
N THR A 33 -0.69 23.92 11.67
CA THR A 33 -1.77 24.77 11.10
C THR A 33 -2.12 25.98 11.96
N HIS A 34 -1.60 26.07 13.19
CA HIS A 34 -1.79 27.19 14.10
C HIS A 34 -0.54 28.08 14.24
N ILE A 35 0.60 27.68 13.67
CA ILE A 35 1.83 28.47 13.70
C ILE A 35 1.76 29.49 12.57
N VAL A 36 1.52 30.76 12.91
CA VAL A 36 1.34 31.86 11.95
C VAL A 36 2.68 32.28 11.36
N THR A 37 2.69 32.62 10.07
CA THR A 37 3.88 33.15 9.40
C THR A 37 4.27 34.51 10.01
N PRO A 38 5.56 34.76 10.29
CA PRO A 38 5.98 36.01 10.91
C PRO A 38 5.61 37.26 10.08
N GLY A 39 5.22 38.34 10.75
CA GLY A 39 4.91 39.64 10.12
C GLY A 39 3.44 39.85 9.71
N ILE A 40 2.53 38.96 10.16
CA ILE A 40 1.11 39.00 9.84
C ILE A 40 0.28 39.35 11.08
N ASP A 41 -0.64 40.31 10.95
CA ASP A 41 -1.68 40.56 11.93
C ASP A 41 -2.87 39.62 11.70
N THR A 42 -3.02 38.65 12.61
CA THR A 42 -4.09 37.65 12.52
C THR A 42 -5.50 38.20 12.65
N SER A 43 -5.68 39.36 13.29
CA SER A 43 -7.00 39.96 13.51
C SER A 43 -7.53 40.58 12.21
N VAL A 44 -6.70 41.39 11.56
CA VAL A 44 -6.96 42.01 10.26
C VAL A 44 -7.14 40.94 9.19
N LEU A 45 -6.28 39.92 9.18
CA LEU A 45 -6.38 38.81 8.25
C LEU A 45 -7.70 38.05 8.42
N ALA A 46 -8.10 37.74 9.67
CA ALA A 46 -9.34 37.01 9.93
C ALA A 46 -10.57 37.78 9.42
N GLU A 47 -10.57 39.10 9.50
CA GLU A 47 -11.64 39.95 8.96
C GLU A 47 -11.60 40.01 7.43
N GLY A 48 -10.43 40.23 6.83
CA GLY A 48 -10.27 40.23 5.37
C GLY A 48 -10.65 38.90 4.70
N MET A 49 -10.38 37.78 5.37
CA MET A 49 -10.71 36.43 4.89
C MET A 49 -12.21 36.09 4.98
N LYS A 50 -13.01 36.79 5.80
CA LYS A 50 -14.48 36.57 5.84
C LYS A 50 -15.12 36.84 4.48
N ASN A 51 -14.68 37.90 3.80
CA ASN A 51 -15.21 38.30 2.48
C ASN A 51 -14.76 37.35 1.35
N LEU A 52 -13.72 36.55 1.58
CA LEU A 52 -13.14 35.62 0.60
C LEU A 52 -13.64 34.17 0.77
N SER A 53 -14.42 33.88 1.80
CA SER A 53 -14.82 32.51 2.17
C SER A 53 -15.70 31.81 1.12
N GLY A 54 -16.42 32.56 0.27
CA GLY A 54 -17.22 32.04 -0.86
C GLY A 54 -16.46 31.91 -2.19
N THR A 55 -15.16 32.20 -2.21
CA THR A 55 -14.33 32.19 -3.42
C THR A 55 -13.52 30.89 -3.54
N LEU A 56 -12.80 30.72 -4.65
CA LEU A 56 -11.88 29.60 -4.87
C LEU A 56 -10.80 29.47 -3.77
N PHE A 57 -10.47 30.56 -3.07
CA PHE A 57 -9.56 30.52 -1.91
C PHE A 57 -10.14 29.75 -0.71
N GLY A 58 -11.46 29.76 -0.52
CA GLY A 58 -12.14 28.93 0.48
C GLY A 58 -12.00 27.44 0.18
N LEU A 59 -12.03 27.06 -1.10
CA LEU A 59 -11.80 25.68 -1.55
C LEU A 59 -10.32 25.28 -1.45
N TYR A 60 -9.39 26.20 -1.72
CA TYR A 60 -7.97 25.95 -1.46
C TYR A 60 -7.73 25.65 0.03
N ASP A 61 -8.30 26.48 0.90
CA ASP A 61 -8.19 26.31 2.35
C ASP A 61 -8.76 24.95 2.81
N LEU A 62 -9.78 24.41 2.13
CA LEU A 62 -10.33 23.06 2.39
C LEU A 62 -9.25 21.98 2.36
N PHE A 63 -8.37 22.01 1.35
CA PHE A 63 -7.25 21.08 1.26
C PHE A 63 -6.10 21.42 2.21
N ALA A 64 -5.94 22.69 2.57
CA ALA A 64 -4.95 23.15 3.55
C ALA A 64 -5.41 23.01 5.01
N GLY A 65 -6.58 22.40 5.28
CA GLY A 65 -7.05 22.11 6.64
C GLY A 65 -7.31 23.35 7.51
N GLY A 66 -7.48 24.53 6.91
CA GLY A 66 -7.72 25.79 7.62
C GLY A 66 -6.46 26.59 7.93
N ALA A 67 -5.31 26.14 7.44
CA ALA A 67 -4.02 26.81 7.60
C ALA A 67 -3.89 28.05 6.71
N PHE A 68 -4.49 28.03 5.51
CA PHE A 68 -4.40 29.13 4.54
C PHE A 68 -5.08 30.38 5.07
N LYS A 69 -6.30 30.27 5.61
CA LYS A 69 -7.04 31.41 6.18
C LYS A 69 -6.37 32.07 7.39
N LYS A 70 -5.44 31.36 8.04
CA LYS A 70 -4.65 31.87 9.18
C LYS A 70 -3.25 32.34 8.75
N ALA A 71 -2.92 32.24 7.47
CA ALA A 71 -1.58 32.40 6.94
C ALA A 71 -0.52 31.63 7.75
N ALA A 72 -0.85 30.39 8.13
CA ALA A 72 0.06 29.54 8.88
C ALA A 72 1.24 29.09 8.02
N VAL A 73 2.31 28.60 8.67
CA VAL A 73 3.48 28.01 8.02
C VAL A 73 3.07 26.83 7.12
N PHE A 74 2.00 26.12 7.49
CA PHE A 74 1.39 25.06 6.67
C PHE A 74 0.31 25.56 5.71
N GLY A 75 0.30 26.86 5.40
CA GLY A 75 -0.75 27.53 4.62
C GLY A 75 -0.95 26.97 3.22
N LEU A 76 0.10 26.47 2.57
CA LEU A 76 -0.01 25.79 1.28
C LEU A 76 -0.49 24.33 1.38
N GLY A 77 -0.47 23.77 2.59
CA GLY A 77 -0.78 22.37 2.86
C GLY A 77 0.07 21.40 2.03
N ILE A 78 -0.55 20.31 1.59
CA ILE A 78 0.09 19.30 0.74
C ILE A 78 -0.10 19.56 -0.77
N MET A 79 -0.76 20.67 -1.14
CA MET A 79 -1.14 20.95 -2.53
C MET A 79 0.04 21.04 -3.50
N PRO A 80 1.18 21.67 -3.17
CA PRO A 80 2.35 21.67 -4.06
C PRO A 80 2.86 20.26 -4.40
N TYR A 81 2.78 19.33 -3.44
CA TYR A 81 3.15 17.93 -3.67
C TYR A 81 2.17 17.22 -4.60
N ILE A 82 0.87 17.42 -4.37
CA ILE A 82 -0.16 16.89 -5.26
C ILE A 82 0.08 17.41 -6.69
N SER A 83 0.30 18.71 -6.86
CA SER A 83 0.61 19.30 -8.18
C SER A 83 1.85 18.69 -8.82
N ALA A 84 2.95 18.53 -8.08
CA ALA A 84 4.16 17.89 -8.58
C ALA A 84 3.90 16.42 -9.00
N SER A 85 3.19 15.66 -8.16
CA SER A 85 2.85 14.26 -8.44
C SER A 85 1.99 14.14 -9.69
N ILE A 86 1.05 15.06 -9.90
CA ILE A 86 0.22 15.13 -11.11
C ILE A 86 1.09 15.33 -12.34
N ILE A 87 1.99 16.30 -12.29
CA ILE A 87 2.90 16.61 -13.40
C ILE A 87 3.69 15.35 -13.78
N PHE A 88 4.33 14.68 -12.82
CA PHE A 88 5.10 13.47 -13.13
C PHE A 88 4.24 12.28 -13.58
N GLN A 89 3.01 12.17 -13.09
CA GLN A 89 2.09 11.14 -13.53
C GLN A 89 1.63 11.37 -14.98
N LEU A 90 1.34 12.62 -15.36
CA LEU A 90 1.03 13.02 -16.74
C LEU A 90 2.24 12.84 -17.66
N LEU A 91 3.44 13.23 -17.21
CA LEU A 91 4.69 13.02 -17.95
C LEU A 91 4.97 11.54 -18.19
N GLY A 92 4.53 10.63 -17.32
CA GLY A 92 4.64 9.18 -17.56
C GLY A 92 3.90 8.69 -18.81
N ALA A 93 2.82 9.36 -19.22
CA ALA A 93 2.08 9.02 -20.43
C ALA A 93 2.73 9.58 -21.72
N VAL A 94 3.44 10.71 -21.61
CA VAL A 94 3.99 11.45 -22.77
C VAL A 94 5.49 11.21 -22.96
N VAL A 95 6.24 11.02 -21.87
CA VAL A 95 7.70 10.93 -21.84
C VAL A 95 8.14 9.48 -21.65
N PRO A 96 8.75 8.84 -22.66
CA PRO A 96 9.15 7.42 -22.61
C PRO A 96 10.14 7.08 -21.49
N TYR A 97 10.93 8.05 -21.02
CA TYR A 97 11.84 7.85 -19.89
C TYR A 97 11.07 7.63 -18.57
N ILE A 98 10.08 8.49 -18.28
CA ILE A 98 9.26 8.36 -17.07
C ILE A 98 8.38 7.11 -17.15
N GLN A 99 7.86 6.79 -18.35
CA GLN A 99 7.12 5.54 -18.57
C GLN A 99 7.96 4.29 -18.26
N ARG A 100 9.25 4.28 -18.63
CA ARG A 100 10.18 3.18 -18.29
C ARG A 100 10.39 3.08 -16.78
N LEU A 101 10.62 4.20 -16.10
CA LEU A 101 10.74 4.23 -14.65
C LEU A 101 9.48 3.68 -13.95
N GLN A 102 8.28 3.96 -14.46
CA GLN A 102 7.04 3.39 -13.91
C GLN A 102 6.99 1.85 -14.04
N LYS A 103 7.68 1.26 -15.03
CA LYS A 103 7.75 -0.18 -15.27
C LYS A 103 8.91 -0.90 -14.57
N GLU A 104 9.90 -0.17 -14.08
CA GLU A 104 11.08 -0.71 -13.37
C GLU A 104 10.78 -1.18 -11.92
N GLY A 105 9.51 -1.13 -11.48
CA GLY A 105 9.10 -1.57 -10.15
C GLY A 105 9.43 -0.55 -9.06
N GLU A 106 9.85 -1.04 -7.89
CA GLU A 106 10.07 -0.20 -6.69
C GLU A 106 11.21 0.82 -6.86
N GLU A 107 12.32 0.45 -7.50
CA GLU A 107 13.44 1.36 -7.73
C GLU A 107 13.06 2.53 -8.66
N GLY A 108 12.26 2.25 -9.70
CA GLY A 108 11.74 3.28 -10.59
C GLY A 108 10.73 4.21 -9.90
N ARG A 109 9.86 3.66 -9.04
CA ARG A 109 8.93 4.45 -8.21
C ARG A 109 9.66 5.38 -7.24
N LYS A 110 10.74 4.92 -6.61
CA LYS A 110 11.58 5.76 -5.74
C LYS A 110 12.17 6.95 -6.50
N LYS A 111 12.66 6.75 -7.73
CA LYS A 111 13.16 7.85 -8.57
C LYS A 111 12.08 8.86 -8.94
N ILE A 112 10.90 8.41 -9.32
CA ILE A 112 9.77 9.30 -9.62
C ILE A 112 9.37 10.10 -8.37
N THR A 113 9.36 9.46 -7.21
CA THR A 113 9.10 10.12 -5.92
C THR A 113 10.16 11.18 -5.65
N GLN A 114 11.44 10.88 -5.87
CA GLN A 114 12.53 11.86 -5.72
C GLN A 114 12.34 13.08 -6.62
N TYR A 115 11.98 12.90 -7.90
CA TYR A 115 11.68 14.02 -8.78
C TYR A 115 10.44 14.80 -8.34
N THR A 116 9.43 14.10 -7.84
CA THR A 116 8.23 14.72 -7.27
C THR A 116 8.58 15.60 -6.06
N ARG A 117 9.51 15.18 -5.19
CA ARG A 117 10.01 15.99 -4.07
C ARG A 117 10.70 17.27 -4.55
N TYR A 118 11.54 17.19 -5.58
CA TYR A 118 12.18 18.38 -6.15
C TYR A 118 11.17 19.31 -6.82
N GLY A 119 10.20 18.77 -7.55
CA GLY A 119 9.09 19.54 -8.12
C GLY A 119 8.26 20.24 -7.04
N THR A 120 8.01 19.56 -5.92
CA THR A 120 7.27 20.10 -4.77
C THR A 120 7.96 21.32 -4.18
N LEU A 121 9.29 21.26 -3.99
CA LEU A 121 10.06 22.39 -3.48
C LEU A 121 9.97 23.60 -4.42
N LEU A 122 10.12 23.40 -5.72
CA LEU A 122 10.03 24.48 -6.71
C LEU A 122 8.64 25.11 -6.75
N ILE A 123 7.59 24.28 -6.82
CA ILE A 123 6.20 24.74 -6.88
C ILE A 123 5.81 25.46 -5.59
N SER A 124 6.19 24.92 -4.42
CA SER A 124 5.88 25.54 -3.13
C SER A 124 6.57 26.88 -2.97
N ALA A 125 7.83 27.05 -3.41
CA ALA A 125 8.51 28.34 -3.39
C ALA A 125 7.78 29.37 -4.28
N MET A 126 7.41 28.98 -5.52
CA MET A 126 6.68 29.87 -6.43
C MET A 126 5.29 30.25 -5.90
N GLN A 127 4.53 29.28 -5.38
CA GLN A 127 3.21 29.53 -4.81
C GLN A 127 3.28 30.37 -3.53
N ALA A 128 4.22 30.08 -2.64
CA ALA A 128 4.42 30.85 -1.41
C ALA A 128 4.76 32.32 -1.71
N PHE A 129 5.54 32.58 -2.76
CA PHE A 129 5.82 33.93 -3.21
C PHE A 129 4.55 34.66 -3.69
N GLY A 130 3.71 33.99 -4.48
CA GLY A 130 2.41 34.53 -4.90
C GLY A 130 1.48 34.79 -3.72
N VAL A 131 1.45 33.89 -2.74
CA VAL A 131 0.68 34.06 -1.50
C VAL A 131 1.20 35.25 -0.69
N ALA A 132 2.52 35.48 -0.63
CA ALA A 132 3.07 36.63 0.07
C ALA A 132 2.60 37.96 -0.54
N ILE A 133 2.57 38.07 -1.88
CA ILE A 133 2.03 39.24 -2.58
C ILE A 133 0.54 39.42 -2.28
N PHE A 134 -0.22 38.32 -2.29
CA PHE A 134 -1.64 38.35 -1.96
C PHE A 134 -1.91 38.79 -0.52
N LEU A 135 -1.12 38.32 0.45
CA LEU A 135 -1.27 38.73 1.85
C LEU A 135 -0.95 40.22 2.04
N GLU A 136 0.01 40.77 1.28
CA GLU A 136 0.30 42.21 1.27
C GLU A 136 -0.85 43.05 0.68
N SER A 137 -1.71 42.48 -0.18
CA SER A 137 -2.84 43.20 -0.77
C SER A 137 -4.09 43.19 0.11
N ILE A 138 -4.10 42.48 1.24
CA ILE A 138 -5.23 42.48 2.18
C ILE A 138 -5.14 43.72 3.08
N GLU A 139 -6.15 44.57 2.98
CA GLU A 139 -6.31 45.78 3.78
C GLU A 139 -7.75 45.87 4.29
N VAL A 140 -7.92 46.11 5.60
CA VAL A 140 -9.22 46.29 6.25
C VAL A 140 -9.19 47.58 7.04
N ASN A 141 -10.14 48.48 6.78
CA ASN A 141 -10.25 49.77 7.48
C ASN A 141 -8.95 50.61 7.46
N GLY A 142 -8.17 50.55 6.38
CA GLY A 142 -6.89 51.27 6.25
C GLY A 142 -5.70 50.59 6.93
N VAL A 143 -5.90 49.45 7.60
CA VAL A 143 -4.84 48.68 8.24
C VAL A 143 -4.49 47.48 7.35
N LYS A 144 -3.21 47.35 7.02
CA LYS A 144 -2.71 46.23 6.22
C LYS A 144 -2.54 44.98 7.08
N ALA A 145 -2.87 43.82 6.52
CA ALA A 145 -2.67 42.54 7.20
C ALA A 145 -1.18 42.21 7.43
N VAL A 146 -0.29 42.76 6.61
CA VAL A 146 1.16 42.62 6.74
C VAL A 146 1.74 43.86 7.39
N ILE A 147 2.44 43.68 8.51
CA ILE A 147 2.99 44.78 9.34
C ILE A 147 4.07 45.56 8.57
N HIS A 148 4.99 44.84 7.92
CA HIS A 148 6.10 45.41 7.16
C HIS A 148 6.15 44.79 5.75
N PRO A 149 5.39 45.32 4.79
CA PRO A 149 5.39 44.79 3.41
C PRO A 149 6.75 45.05 2.74
N GLY A 150 7.17 44.13 1.85
CA GLY A 150 8.42 44.26 1.11
C GLY A 150 9.13 42.95 0.80
N MET A 151 10.30 43.04 0.16
CA MET A 151 11.05 41.85 -0.28
C MET A 151 11.49 40.96 0.89
N SER A 152 11.79 41.54 2.05
CA SER A 152 12.12 40.78 3.25
C SER A 152 10.97 39.88 3.70
N PHE A 153 9.75 40.42 3.79
CA PHE A 153 8.54 39.66 4.14
C PHE A 153 8.22 38.58 3.10
N ARG A 154 8.31 38.90 1.81
CA ARG A 154 8.05 37.94 0.73
C ARG A 154 9.02 36.76 0.75
N LEU A 155 10.33 37.01 0.93
CA LEU A 155 11.33 35.93 1.03
C LEU A 155 11.15 35.12 2.31
N LEU A 156 10.83 35.77 3.44
CA LEU A 156 10.58 35.08 4.70
C LEU A 156 9.34 34.19 4.62
N THR A 157 8.25 34.68 4.03
CA THR A 157 7.02 33.92 3.79
C THR A 157 7.26 32.76 2.82
N MET A 158 8.01 33.01 1.74
CA MET A 158 8.43 31.98 0.79
C MET A 158 9.18 30.85 1.49
N LEU A 159 10.21 31.19 2.27
CA LEU A 159 11.01 30.21 3.01
C LEU A 159 10.15 29.47 4.06
N SER A 160 9.32 30.19 4.80
CA SER A 160 8.47 29.62 5.85
C SER A 160 7.47 28.62 5.29
N MET A 161 6.67 29.02 4.29
CA MET A 161 5.63 28.16 3.72
C MET A 161 6.20 27.02 2.85
N ALA A 162 7.31 27.24 2.14
CA ALA A 162 7.99 26.17 1.41
C ALA A 162 8.55 25.12 2.37
N THR A 163 9.23 25.55 3.44
CA THR A 163 9.73 24.65 4.49
C THR A 163 8.57 23.89 5.16
N GLY A 164 7.47 24.60 5.46
CA GLY A 164 6.26 23.99 6.01
C GLY A 164 5.71 22.90 5.11
N THR A 165 5.56 23.18 3.81
CA THR A 165 5.09 22.19 2.82
C THR A 165 6.00 20.96 2.73
N MET A 166 7.32 21.17 2.69
CA MET A 166 8.30 20.07 2.64
C MET A 166 8.24 19.22 3.91
N LEU A 167 8.01 19.85 5.07
CA LEU A 167 7.83 19.15 6.33
C LEU A 167 6.55 18.31 6.33
N ILE A 168 5.42 18.84 5.88
CA ILE A 168 4.15 18.08 5.76
C ILE A 168 4.33 16.87 4.83
N MET A 169 4.98 17.06 3.68
CA MET A 169 5.29 15.97 2.74
C MET A 169 6.11 14.88 3.44
N TRP A 170 7.18 15.27 4.14
CA TRP A 170 8.02 14.33 4.88
C TRP A 170 7.27 13.60 5.99
N LEU A 171 6.39 14.29 6.73
CA LEU A 171 5.51 13.68 7.73
C LEU A 171 4.55 12.65 7.09
N GLY A 172 4.03 12.94 5.90
CA GLY A 172 3.22 12.00 5.11
C GLY A 172 4.00 10.73 4.76
N GLU A 173 5.21 10.88 4.23
CA GLU A 173 6.06 9.73 3.89
C GLU A 173 6.47 8.90 5.11
N LEU A 174 6.68 9.54 6.27
CA LEU A 174 6.93 8.84 7.52
C LEU A 174 5.74 7.96 7.94
N ILE A 175 4.50 8.41 7.71
CA ILE A 175 3.31 7.58 7.96
C ILE A 175 3.31 6.38 7.00
N ASP A 176 3.70 6.55 5.73
CA ASP A 176 3.79 5.44 4.78
C ASP A 176 4.80 4.37 5.22
N GLU A 177 5.96 4.78 5.77
CA GLU A 177 7.02 3.86 6.21
C GLU A 177 6.72 3.17 7.55
N ARG A 178 6.27 3.95 8.55
CA ARG A 178 6.19 3.50 9.96
C ARG A 178 4.77 3.44 10.51
N GLY A 179 3.82 4.09 9.86
CA GLY A 179 2.43 4.15 10.26
C GLY A 179 1.58 3.06 9.60
N ILE A 180 0.29 3.38 9.45
CA ILE A 180 -0.71 2.62 8.71
C ILE A 180 -1.46 3.60 7.80
N GLY A 181 -1.87 3.12 6.62
CA GLY A 181 -2.58 3.94 5.65
C GLY A 181 -1.66 4.49 4.57
N ASN A 182 -2.19 5.43 3.80
CA ASN A 182 -1.40 6.32 2.94
C ASN A 182 -1.29 7.67 3.66
N GLY A 183 -0.08 8.10 4.01
CA GLY A 183 0.17 9.26 4.84
C GLY A 183 -0.32 10.57 4.25
N ILE A 184 -0.02 10.81 2.96
CA ILE A 184 -0.50 11.99 2.23
C ILE A 184 -2.03 12.05 2.24
N SER A 185 -2.67 10.91 2.00
CA SER A 185 -4.14 10.81 2.00
C SER A 185 -4.73 11.06 3.39
N LEU A 186 -4.08 10.57 4.44
CA LEU A 186 -4.48 10.77 5.83
C LEU A 186 -4.32 12.23 6.30
N ILE A 187 -3.32 12.95 5.80
CA ILE A 187 -3.14 14.39 6.05
C ILE A 187 -4.31 15.19 5.45
N ILE A 188 -4.69 14.90 4.20
CA ILE A 188 -5.85 15.55 3.56
C ILE A 188 -7.14 15.20 4.34
N PHE A 189 -7.29 13.92 4.68
CA PHE A 189 -8.43 13.41 5.43
C PHE A 189 -8.63 14.13 6.77
N ILE A 190 -7.57 14.27 7.59
CA ILE A 190 -7.69 14.95 8.89
C ILE A 190 -7.96 16.46 8.71
N GLY A 191 -7.41 17.08 7.66
CA GLY A 191 -7.66 18.48 7.32
C GLY A 191 -9.13 18.77 7.01
N ILE A 192 -9.81 17.86 6.32
CA ILE A 192 -11.24 17.97 6.01
C ILE A 192 -12.08 17.68 7.26
N ILE A 193 -11.77 16.61 7.99
CA ILE A 193 -12.52 16.22 9.20
C ILE A 193 -12.44 17.28 10.29
N ALA A 194 -11.32 17.97 10.43
CA ALA A 194 -11.16 19.03 11.42
C ALA A 194 -12.18 20.19 11.27
N ARG A 195 -12.84 20.30 10.12
CA ARG A 195 -13.88 21.31 9.84
C ARG A 195 -15.28 20.84 10.22
N LEU A 196 -15.50 19.54 10.37
CA LEU A 196 -16.82 18.97 10.66
C LEU A 196 -17.48 19.59 11.91
N PRO A 197 -16.77 19.76 13.05
CA PRO A 197 -17.40 20.34 14.24
C PRO A 197 -17.91 21.77 13.98
N ALA A 198 -17.15 22.58 13.23
CA ALA A 198 -17.56 23.93 12.88
C ALA A 198 -18.75 23.94 11.91
N ALA A 199 -18.78 23.05 10.92
CA ALA A 199 -19.91 22.93 10.00
C ALA A 199 -21.21 22.51 10.70
N ILE A 200 -21.14 21.58 11.66
CA ILE A 200 -22.30 21.19 12.47
C ILE A 200 -22.74 22.33 13.39
N MET A 201 -21.79 23.07 13.97
CA MET A 201 -22.11 24.22 14.83
C MET A 201 -22.78 25.36 14.04
N GLU A 202 -22.29 25.68 12.84
CA GLU A 202 -22.93 26.65 11.94
C GLU A 202 -24.38 26.24 11.65
N GLU A 203 -24.61 24.96 11.36
CA GLU A 203 -25.93 24.42 11.08
C GLU A 203 -26.84 24.47 12.32
N TRP A 204 -26.33 24.08 13.48
CA TRP A 204 -27.05 24.17 14.75
C TRP A 204 -27.48 25.60 15.07
N ILE A 205 -26.61 26.58 14.81
CA ILE A 205 -26.95 28.00 14.99
C ILE A 205 -28.10 28.39 14.05
N GLN A 206 -28.09 27.98 12.79
CA GLN A 206 -29.20 28.26 11.85
C GLN A 206 -30.52 27.62 12.29
N PHE A 207 -30.48 26.41 12.82
CA PHE A 207 -31.67 25.75 13.37
C PHE A 207 -32.17 26.44 14.65
N SER A 208 -31.28 26.66 15.62
CA SER A 208 -31.61 27.25 16.93
C SER A 208 -32.08 28.71 16.86
N SER A 209 -31.62 29.47 15.87
CA SER A 209 -32.04 30.85 15.61
C SER A 209 -33.42 30.96 14.94
N GLY A 210 -34.05 29.83 14.58
CA GLY A 210 -35.35 29.81 13.89
C GLY A 210 -35.27 30.10 12.39
N ASN A 211 -34.06 30.24 11.82
CA ASN A 211 -33.88 30.44 10.38
C ASN A 211 -34.23 29.18 9.57
N ARG A 212 -34.31 28.00 10.21
CA ARG A 212 -34.69 26.73 9.56
C ARG A 212 -35.80 26.01 10.31
N THR A 213 -36.71 25.42 9.53
CA THR A 213 -37.77 24.58 10.07
C THR A 213 -37.26 23.18 10.41
N LEU A 214 -37.90 22.53 11.40
CA LEU A 214 -37.61 21.13 11.75
C LEU A 214 -37.76 20.18 10.54
N LEU A 215 -38.73 20.43 9.67
CA LEU A 215 -38.97 19.64 8.46
C LEU A 215 -37.78 19.74 7.50
N THR A 216 -37.26 20.96 7.28
CA THR A 216 -36.07 21.21 6.45
C THR A 216 -34.87 20.46 7.01
N GLU A 217 -34.65 20.51 8.32
CA GLU A 217 -33.49 19.86 8.95
C GLU A 217 -33.54 18.33 8.85
N LEU A 218 -34.71 17.73 9.13
CA LEU A 218 -34.91 16.29 8.96
C LEU A 218 -34.69 15.85 7.50
N PHE A 219 -35.16 16.65 6.54
CA PHE A 219 -34.91 16.41 5.12
C PHE A 219 -33.41 16.46 4.79
N LEU A 220 -32.66 17.43 5.31
CA LEU A 220 -31.23 17.57 5.06
C LEU A 220 -30.42 16.42 5.66
N ILE A 221 -30.75 15.97 6.88
CA ILE A 221 -30.12 14.80 7.50
C ILE A 221 -30.39 13.54 6.67
N ALA A 222 -31.64 13.34 6.23
CA ALA A 222 -32.00 12.22 5.37
C ALA A 222 -31.24 12.27 4.03
N LEU A 223 -31.15 13.46 3.42
CA LEU A 223 -30.42 13.66 2.17
C LEU A 223 -28.91 13.41 2.34
N ALA A 224 -28.31 13.90 3.42
CA ALA A 224 -26.91 13.64 3.74
C ALA A 224 -26.65 12.14 3.90
N PHE A 225 -27.53 11.41 4.57
CA PHE A 225 -27.44 9.95 4.70
C PHE A 225 -27.49 9.26 3.33
N VAL A 226 -28.41 9.66 2.45
CA VAL A 226 -28.53 9.11 1.09
C VAL A 226 -27.27 9.39 0.27
N ILE A 227 -26.70 10.60 0.35
CA ILE A 227 -25.47 10.95 -0.37
C ILE A 227 -24.30 10.10 0.13
N VAL A 228 -24.12 9.97 1.45
CA VAL A 228 -23.07 9.12 2.05
C VAL A 228 -23.23 7.67 1.60
N ALA A 229 -24.44 7.11 1.67
CA ALA A 229 -24.73 5.75 1.24
C ALA A 229 -24.44 5.55 -0.26
N GLY A 230 -24.82 6.51 -1.10
CA GLY A 230 -24.55 6.51 -2.53
C GLY A 230 -23.05 6.54 -2.85
N ILE A 231 -22.28 7.36 -2.15
CA ILE A 231 -20.83 7.43 -2.29
C ILE A 231 -20.17 6.12 -1.85
N VAL A 232 -20.56 5.56 -0.70
CA VAL A 232 -20.04 4.27 -0.23
C VAL A 232 -20.34 3.17 -1.25
N ALA A 233 -21.55 3.12 -1.79
CA ALA A 233 -21.95 2.16 -2.81
C ALA A 233 -21.14 2.32 -4.11
N LEU A 234 -20.87 3.56 -4.54
CA LEU A 234 -20.04 3.85 -5.70
C LEU A 234 -18.58 3.43 -5.49
N THR A 235 -18.02 3.70 -4.32
CA THR A 235 -16.62 3.39 -3.99
C THR A 235 -16.38 1.89 -3.77
N GLN A 236 -17.31 1.19 -3.12
CA GLN A 236 -17.23 -0.26 -2.86
C GLN A 236 -17.76 -1.11 -4.03
N GLY A 237 -18.45 -0.50 -5.00
CA GLY A 237 -18.97 -1.19 -6.17
C GLY A 237 -17.86 -1.87 -6.95
N THR A 238 -17.98 -3.20 -7.15
CA THR A 238 -17.05 -3.97 -7.97
C THR A 238 -17.78 -4.85 -8.97
N ARG A 239 -17.25 -4.93 -10.19
CA ARG A 239 -17.57 -5.94 -11.17
C ARG A 239 -16.60 -7.11 -11.01
N LYS A 240 -17.14 -8.26 -10.62
CA LYS A 240 -16.37 -9.50 -10.52
C LYS A 240 -16.26 -10.16 -11.89
N ILE A 241 -15.04 -10.30 -12.42
CA ILE A 241 -14.77 -11.03 -13.66
C ILE A 241 -14.32 -12.45 -13.30
N PRO A 242 -15.03 -13.52 -13.73
CA PRO A 242 -14.62 -14.88 -13.41
C PRO A 242 -13.28 -15.21 -14.08
N VAL A 243 -12.38 -15.80 -13.31
CA VAL A 243 -11.08 -16.29 -13.78
C VAL A 243 -10.93 -17.74 -13.35
N GLN A 244 -10.43 -18.55 -14.27
CA GLN A 244 -10.09 -19.95 -14.03
C GLN A 244 -8.60 -20.13 -14.17
N TYR A 245 -8.02 -20.83 -13.20
CA TYR A 245 -6.65 -21.31 -13.32
C TYR A 245 -6.67 -22.72 -13.92
N ALA A 246 -5.71 -22.99 -14.82
CA ALA A 246 -5.65 -24.25 -15.54
C ALA A 246 -5.68 -25.45 -14.57
N LYS A 247 -6.61 -26.37 -14.82
CA LYS A 247 -6.67 -27.67 -14.14
C LYS A 247 -5.51 -28.52 -14.62
N ARG A 248 -4.79 -29.16 -13.71
CA ARG A 248 -3.78 -30.15 -14.08
C ARG A 248 -4.36 -31.54 -13.87
N VAL A 249 -4.56 -32.27 -14.97
CA VAL A 249 -4.97 -33.67 -14.92
C VAL A 249 -3.70 -34.51 -14.79
N VAL A 250 -3.58 -35.25 -13.69
CA VAL A 250 -2.48 -36.21 -13.47
C VAL A 250 -3.12 -37.59 -13.27
N GLY A 251 -2.94 -38.47 -14.26
CA GLY A 251 -3.62 -39.77 -14.30
C GLY A 251 -5.14 -39.63 -14.43
N ARG A 252 -5.92 -40.30 -13.57
CA ARG A 252 -7.39 -40.21 -13.52
C ARG A 252 -7.93 -39.11 -12.59
N LYS A 253 -7.06 -38.36 -11.88
CA LYS A 253 -7.49 -37.34 -10.91
C LYS A 253 -7.21 -35.94 -11.44
N VAL A 254 -8.21 -35.07 -11.32
CA VAL A 254 -8.14 -33.66 -11.69
C VAL A 254 -7.73 -32.88 -10.44
N TYR A 255 -6.56 -32.24 -10.46
CA TYR A 255 -6.10 -31.35 -9.39
C TYR A 255 -6.21 -29.88 -9.82
N GLY A 256 -6.63 -29.04 -8.89
CA GLY A 256 -6.78 -27.60 -9.12
C GLY A 256 -8.03 -27.21 -9.91
N GLY A 257 -8.03 -25.97 -10.44
CA GLY A 257 -9.19 -25.37 -11.09
C GLY A 257 -10.13 -24.67 -10.12
N VAL A 258 -9.58 -23.87 -9.21
CA VAL A 258 -10.40 -22.98 -8.37
C VAL A 258 -10.98 -21.90 -9.27
N ASN A 259 -12.30 -21.85 -9.34
CA ASN A 259 -13.00 -20.70 -9.90
C ASN A 259 -12.78 -19.53 -8.93
N THR A 260 -12.08 -18.50 -9.39
CA THR A 260 -11.98 -17.25 -8.66
C THR A 260 -12.55 -16.11 -9.50
N HIS A 261 -12.42 -14.89 -8.99
CA HIS A 261 -12.77 -13.70 -9.74
C HIS A 261 -11.71 -12.62 -9.59
N PHE A 262 -11.48 -11.89 -10.67
CA PHE A 262 -10.74 -10.65 -10.69
C PHE A 262 -11.70 -9.47 -10.47
N PRO A 263 -11.61 -8.73 -9.35
CA PRO A 263 -12.51 -7.62 -9.08
C PRO A 263 -12.05 -6.34 -9.80
N LEU A 264 -12.92 -5.78 -10.64
CA LEU A 264 -12.76 -4.43 -11.19
C LEU A 264 -13.64 -3.45 -10.42
N ARG A 265 -13.04 -2.41 -9.81
CA ARG A 265 -13.80 -1.38 -9.08
C ARG A 265 -14.54 -0.47 -10.06
N VAL A 266 -15.76 -0.07 -9.72
CA VAL A 266 -16.54 0.90 -10.51
C VAL A 266 -15.80 2.23 -10.57
N ASN A 267 -15.30 2.68 -9.43
CA ASN A 267 -14.38 3.80 -9.34
C ASN A 267 -12.95 3.32 -9.11
N THR A 268 -12.27 2.91 -10.19
CA THR A 268 -10.85 2.52 -10.12
C THR A 268 -9.95 3.73 -9.86
N ALA A 269 -10.34 4.91 -10.34
CA ALA A 269 -9.56 6.14 -10.20
C ALA A 269 -9.62 6.77 -8.80
N GLY A 270 -10.55 6.33 -7.95
CA GLY A 270 -10.76 6.90 -6.62
C GLY A 270 -11.16 8.37 -6.71
N VAL A 271 -10.50 9.22 -5.94
CA VAL A 271 -10.81 10.66 -5.86
C VAL A 271 -9.90 11.53 -6.74
N MET A 272 -8.85 10.93 -7.31
CA MET A 272 -7.83 11.64 -8.11
C MET A 272 -8.42 12.46 -9.27
N PRO A 273 -9.40 11.97 -10.06
CA PRO A 273 -9.96 12.76 -11.15
C PRO A 273 -10.55 14.10 -10.74
N ILE A 274 -11.18 14.15 -9.57
CA ILE A 274 -11.82 15.36 -9.05
C ILE A 274 -10.77 16.38 -8.63
N ILE A 275 -9.69 15.91 -8.00
CA ILE A 275 -8.55 16.74 -7.62
C ILE A 275 -7.88 17.32 -8.87
N PHE A 276 -7.72 16.52 -9.93
CA PHE A 276 -7.09 16.96 -11.18
C PHE A 276 -7.95 17.99 -11.91
N ALA A 277 -9.25 17.73 -12.01
CA ALA A 277 -10.20 18.68 -12.56
C ALA A 277 -10.12 20.00 -11.80
N GLN A 278 -10.13 19.95 -10.46
CA GLN A 278 -10.10 21.14 -9.62
C GLN A 278 -8.81 21.95 -9.78
N ALA A 279 -7.66 21.29 -9.89
CA ALA A 279 -6.37 21.95 -10.07
C ALA A 279 -6.33 22.78 -11.37
N ILE A 280 -6.91 22.28 -12.45
CA ILE A 280 -6.99 23.05 -13.70
C ILE A 280 -8.01 24.18 -13.61
N MET A 281 -9.14 23.95 -12.93
CA MET A 281 -10.14 25.00 -12.70
C MET A 281 -9.59 26.19 -11.89
N PHE A 282 -8.48 26.04 -11.16
CA PHE A 282 -7.81 27.15 -10.47
C PHE A 282 -6.93 28.03 -11.38
N VAL A 283 -6.55 27.57 -12.58
CA VAL A 283 -5.63 28.28 -13.46
C VAL A 283 -6.18 29.66 -13.89
N PRO A 284 -7.43 29.81 -14.35
CA PRO A 284 -7.96 31.11 -14.77
C PRO A 284 -7.91 32.18 -13.65
N SER A 285 -8.27 31.80 -12.43
CA SER A 285 -8.28 32.71 -11.27
C SER A 285 -6.88 33.05 -10.78
N THR A 286 -5.95 32.10 -10.91
CA THR A 286 -4.53 32.35 -10.66
C THR A 286 -3.99 33.37 -11.67
N LEU A 287 -4.28 33.20 -12.97
CA LEU A 287 -3.86 34.13 -14.02
C LEU A 287 -4.44 35.54 -13.83
N PHE A 288 -5.71 35.65 -13.44
CA PHE A 288 -6.33 36.93 -13.10
C PHE A 288 -5.61 37.66 -11.97
N SER A 289 -5.09 36.92 -10.98
CA SER A 289 -4.35 37.50 -9.86
C SER A 289 -3.01 38.12 -10.29
N PHE A 290 -2.41 37.67 -11.40
CA PHE A 290 -1.19 38.25 -11.97
C PHE A 290 -1.45 39.39 -12.95
N PHE A 291 -2.63 39.39 -13.60
CA PHE A 291 -2.99 40.34 -14.65
C PHE A 291 -4.41 40.91 -14.43
N PRO A 292 -4.64 41.67 -13.35
CA PRO A 292 -5.98 42.15 -12.99
C PRO A 292 -6.57 43.14 -13.99
N ASP A 293 -5.73 43.90 -14.70
CA ASP A 293 -6.16 44.96 -15.63
C ASP A 293 -6.55 44.44 -17.03
N SER A 294 -6.42 43.13 -17.28
CA SER A 294 -6.77 42.56 -18.59
C SER A 294 -8.25 42.23 -18.70
N GLU A 295 -8.97 42.89 -19.61
CA GLU A 295 -10.41 42.67 -19.85
C GLU A 295 -10.73 41.23 -20.29
N PHE A 296 -9.85 40.62 -21.09
CA PHE A 296 -9.98 39.22 -21.50
C PHE A 296 -9.92 38.26 -20.29
N ILE A 297 -8.92 38.46 -19.42
CA ILE A 297 -8.73 37.62 -18.23
C ILE A 297 -9.86 37.88 -17.21
N GLY A 298 -10.34 39.11 -17.08
CA GLY A 298 -11.51 39.45 -16.27
C GLY A 298 -12.81 38.80 -16.79
N THR A 299 -12.97 38.68 -18.10
CA THR A 299 -14.12 37.97 -18.69
C THR A 299 -14.03 36.46 -18.47
N MET A 300 -12.83 35.87 -18.60
CA MET A 300 -12.60 34.48 -18.22
C MET A 300 -12.88 34.24 -16.72
N GLN A 301 -12.42 35.13 -15.84
CA GLN A 301 -12.61 34.99 -14.39
C GLN A 301 -14.09 34.99 -14.00
N ARG A 302 -14.93 35.82 -14.64
CA ARG A 302 -16.38 35.81 -14.44
C ARG A 302 -17.03 34.50 -14.93
N ALA A 303 -16.62 34.02 -16.11
CA ALA A 303 -17.15 32.77 -16.68
C ALA A 303 -16.80 31.54 -15.81
N PHE A 304 -15.60 31.53 -15.23
CA PHE A 304 -15.07 30.49 -14.33
C PHE A 304 -15.31 30.79 -12.84
N SER A 305 -16.26 31.68 -12.52
CA SER A 305 -16.69 31.89 -11.14
C SER A 305 -17.56 30.73 -10.65
N MET A 306 -17.52 30.43 -9.34
CA MET A 306 -18.34 29.37 -8.73
C MET A 306 -19.85 29.64 -8.77
N GLU A 307 -20.24 30.90 -9.00
CA GLU A 307 -21.65 31.28 -9.17
C GLU A 307 -22.18 30.93 -10.57
N SER A 308 -21.28 30.93 -11.56
CA SER A 308 -21.59 30.62 -12.95
C SER A 308 -21.89 29.15 -13.15
N TRP A 309 -22.99 28.84 -13.85
CA TRP A 309 -23.31 27.47 -14.26
C TRP A 309 -22.27 26.91 -15.24
N PHE A 310 -21.57 27.78 -15.99
CA PHE A 310 -20.54 27.38 -16.94
C PHE A 310 -19.35 26.72 -16.25
N TYR A 311 -18.95 27.22 -15.06
CA TYR A 311 -17.91 26.60 -14.24
C TYR A 311 -18.25 25.14 -13.94
N TRP A 312 -19.47 24.87 -13.46
CA TRP A 312 -19.89 23.53 -13.06
C TRP A 312 -20.06 22.57 -14.25
N LEU A 313 -20.47 23.08 -15.42
CA LEU A 313 -20.50 22.29 -16.65
C LEU A 313 -19.10 21.84 -17.05
N ILE A 314 -18.15 22.77 -17.16
CA ILE A 314 -16.77 22.46 -17.53
C ILE A 314 -16.13 21.55 -16.48
N TYR A 315 -16.35 21.83 -15.19
CA TYR A 315 -15.86 21.00 -14.11
C TYR A 315 -16.36 19.55 -14.19
N GLY A 316 -17.66 19.34 -14.46
CA GLY A 316 -18.22 18.01 -14.67
C GLY A 316 -17.61 17.27 -15.87
N ILE A 317 -17.44 17.96 -17.00
CA ILE A 317 -16.78 17.39 -18.20
C ILE A 317 -15.33 17.00 -17.89
N MET A 318 -14.60 17.85 -17.17
CA MET A 318 -13.23 17.58 -16.77
C MET A 318 -13.13 16.38 -15.82
N ILE A 319 -14.06 16.22 -14.88
CA ILE A 319 -14.12 15.03 -14.02
C ILE A 319 -14.30 13.77 -14.86
N VAL A 320 -15.22 13.80 -15.84
CA VAL A 320 -15.44 12.66 -16.74
C VAL A 320 -14.16 12.33 -17.51
N PHE A 321 -13.56 13.33 -18.15
CA PHE A 321 -12.29 13.18 -18.88
C PHE A 321 -11.18 12.59 -18.01
N PHE A 322 -10.93 13.16 -16.83
CA PHE A 322 -9.87 12.70 -15.95
C PHE A 322 -10.16 11.32 -15.35
N THR A 323 -11.42 10.95 -15.19
CA THR A 323 -11.78 9.60 -14.71
C THR A 323 -11.37 8.55 -15.75
N TYR A 324 -11.62 8.80 -17.03
CA TYR A 324 -11.15 7.94 -18.11
C TYR A 324 -9.63 7.91 -18.21
N PHE A 325 -9.03 9.10 -18.24
CA PHE A 325 -7.58 9.25 -18.38
C PHE A 325 -6.82 8.53 -17.26
N TYR A 326 -7.21 8.75 -15.99
CA TYR A 326 -6.54 8.12 -14.86
C TYR A 326 -6.80 6.62 -14.81
N THR A 327 -8.03 6.17 -15.11
CA THR A 327 -8.35 4.73 -15.13
C THR A 327 -7.50 3.98 -16.14
N ALA A 328 -7.27 4.54 -17.33
CA ALA A 328 -6.42 3.94 -18.36
C ALA A 328 -4.94 3.83 -17.94
N ILE A 329 -4.42 4.78 -17.16
CA ILE A 329 -3.05 4.74 -16.64
C ILE A 329 -2.92 3.78 -15.45
N ALA A 330 -3.91 3.79 -14.55
CA ALA A 330 -3.87 2.99 -13.33
C ALA A 330 -4.02 1.49 -13.60
N LEU A 331 -4.84 1.11 -14.58
CA LEU A 331 -5.10 -0.29 -14.92
C LEU A 331 -4.96 -0.49 -16.42
N ASN A 332 -3.76 -0.91 -16.85
CA ASN A 332 -3.50 -1.29 -18.23
C ASN A 332 -4.02 -2.73 -18.49
N PRO A 333 -5.06 -2.91 -19.34
CA PRO A 333 -5.65 -4.22 -19.59
C PRO A 333 -4.67 -5.24 -20.20
N VAL A 334 -3.66 -4.76 -20.94
CA VAL A 334 -2.63 -5.60 -21.55
C VAL A 334 -1.76 -6.25 -20.48
N ASP A 335 -1.28 -5.45 -19.52
CA ASP A 335 -0.42 -5.94 -18.43
C ASP A 335 -1.19 -6.92 -17.53
N VAL A 336 -2.48 -6.65 -17.26
CA VAL A 336 -3.35 -7.56 -16.48
C VAL A 336 -3.55 -8.89 -17.23
N ALA A 337 -3.82 -8.86 -18.52
CA ALA A 337 -3.99 -10.06 -19.33
C ALA A 337 -2.71 -10.90 -19.41
N ASP A 338 -1.55 -10.26 -19.54
CA ASP A 338 -0.26 -10.94 -19.56
C ASP A 338 0.09 -11.53 -18.19
N ASN A 339 -0.22 -10.85 -17.09
CA ASN A 339 -0.04 -11.38 -15.74
C ASN A 339 -0.95 -12.58 -15.45
N LEU A 340 -2.23 -12.51 -15.86
CA LEU A 340 -3.14 -13.65 -15.78
C LEU A 340 -2.59 -14.85 -16.56
N LYS A 341 -2.13 -14.63 -17.79
CA LYS A 341 -1.52 -15.67 -18.62
C LYS A 341 -0.27 -16.27 -17.97
N LYS A 342 0.63 -15.44 -17.41
CA LYS A 342 1.84 -15.89 -16.71
C LYS A 342 1.53 -16.73 -15.48
N GLN A 343 0.44 -16.41 -14.77
CA GLN A 343 -0.05 -17.18 -13.61
C GLN A 343 -0.86 -18.43 -14.00
N GLY A 344 -0.99 -18.76 -15.30
CA GLY A 344 -1.81 -19.88 -15.77
C GLY A 344 -3.32 -19.66 -15.63
N GLY A 345 -3.74 -18.41 -15.42
CA GLY A 345 -5.13 -17.98 -15.33
C GLY A 345 -5.68 -17.53 -16.68
N PHE A 346 -6.97 -17.76 -16.91
CA PHE A 346 -7.68 -17.30 -18.09
C PHE A 346 -9.13 -16.96 -17.77
N VAL A 347 -9.72 -16.07 -18.57
CA VAL A 347 -11.15 -15.76 -18.49
C VAL A 347 -11.92 -16.81 -19.30
N PRO A 348 -12.90 -17.53 -18.70
CA PRO A 348 -13.67 -18.53 -19.42
C PRO A 348 -14.33 -17.95 -20.69
N GLY A 349 -14.15 -18.63 -21.82
CA GLY A 349 -14.69 -18.19 -23.11
C GLY A 349 -13.86 -17.15 -23.86
N VAL A 350 -12.75 -16.66 -23.30
CA VAL A 350 -11.87 -15.66 -23.96
C VAL A 350 -10.46 -16.21 -24.09
N ARG A 351 -9.85 -16.08 -25.28
CA ARG A 351 -8.48 -16.57 -25.52
C ARG A 351 -7.46 -15.75 -24.69
N PRO A 352 -6.50 -16.39 -24.00
CA PRO A 352 -5.46 -15.69 -23.23
C PRO A 352 -4.60 -14.74 -24.07
N GLY A 353 -4.15 -13.63 -23.46
CA GLY A 353 -3.36 -12.59 -24.12
C GLY A 353 -4.24 -11.48 -24.72
N LYS A 354 -3.99 -11.08 -25.97
CA LYS A 354 -4.63 -9.90 -26.61
C LYS A 354 -6.16 -9.89 -26.52
N LYS A 355 -6.82 -11.04 -26.71
CA LYS A 355 -8.29 -11.14 -26.60
C LYS A 355 -8.80 -10.95 -25.19
N THR A 356 -8.04 -11.38 -24.18
CA THR A 356 -8.34 -11.09 -22.78
C THR A 356 -8.17 -9.60 -22.49
N ALA A 357 -7.12 -8.96 -23.01
CA ALA A 357 -6.92 -7.52 -22.88
C ALA A 357 -8.08 -6.72 -23.50
N GLU A 358 -8.48 -7.04 -24.74
CA GLU A 358 -9.64 -6.42 -25.41
C GLU A 358 -10.95 -6.64 -24.62
N TYR A 359 -11.14 -7.81 -24.03
CA TYR A 359 -12.32 -8.11 -23.20
C TYR A 359 -12.33 -7.26 -21.91
N LEU A 360 -11.20 -7.18 -21.22
CA LEU A 360 -11.05 -6.38 -20.01
C LEU A 360 -11.23 -4.89 -20.29
N ASP A 361 -10.66 -4.38 -21.39
CA ASP A 361 -10.77 -2.99 -21.82
C ASP A 361 -12.22 -2.57 -22.12
N ASN A 362 -12.96 -3.44 -22.84
CA ASN A 362 -14.38 -3.22 -23.11
C ASN A 362 -15.21 -3.14 -21.83
N ILE A 363 -14.93 -4.01 -20.84
CA ILE A 363 -15.62 -3.98 -19.56
C ILE A 363 -15.26 -2.72 -18.78
N LEU A 364 -13.96 -2.40 -18.70
CA LEU A 364 -13.46 -1.24 -17.98
C LEU A 364 -14.09 0.04 -18.52
N THR A 365 -14.12 0.22 -19.83
CA THR A 365 -14.72 1.39 -20.51
C THR A 365 -16.22 1.53 -20.21
N ARG A 366 -16.97 0.41 -20.22
CA ARG A 366 -18.42 0.39 -19.92
C ARG A 366 -18.73 0.67 -18.46
N ILE A 367 -17.85 0.27 -17.55
CA ILE A 367 -18.00 0.54 -16.11
C ILE A 367 -17.60 1.99 -15.78
N THR A 368 -16.57 2.49 -16.46
CA THR A 368 -16.03 3.83 -16.21
C THR A 368 -17.03 4.92 -16.57
N LEU A 369 -17.86 4.74 -17.61
CA LEU A 369 -18.87 5.72 -18.00
C LEU A 369 -19.84 6.09 -16.86
N PRO A 370 -20.65 5.17 -16.32
CA PRO A 370 -21.56 5.49 -15.22
C PRO A 370 -20.82 5.90 -13.95
N GLY A 371 -19.63 5.33 -13.69
CA GLY A 371 -18.79 5.73 -12.55
C GLY A 371 -18.36 7.20 -12.64
N SER A 372 -17.89 7.64 -13.80
CA SER A 372 -17.43 9.01 -14.04
C SER A 372 -18.56 10.04 -13.97
N ILE A 373 -19.74 9.69 -14.48
CA ILE A 373 -20.94 10.52 -14.38
C ILE A 373 -21.40 10.63 -12.93
N ALA A 374 -21.43 9.51 -12.19
CA ALA A 374 -21.78 9.52 -10.77
C ALA A 374 -20.80 10.38 -9.96
N LEU A 375 -19.49 10.32 -10.25
CA LEU A 375 -18.50 11.19 -9.61
C LEU A 375 -18.70 12.67 -9.93
N ALA A 376 -19.01 13.01 -11.19
CA ALA A 376 -19.30 14.38 -11.59
C ALA A 376 -20.56 14.91 -10.89
N ILE A 377 -21.62 14.10 -10.80
CA ILE A 377 -22.84 14.46 -10.06
C ILE A 377 -22.50 14.75 -8.60
N VAL A 378 -21.79 13.84 -7.92
CA VAL A 378 -21.39 14.03 -6.53
C VAL A 378 -20.62 15.34 -6.35
N ALA A 379 -19.65 15.64 -7.22
CA ALA A 379 -18.89 16.89 -7.12
C ALA A 379 -19.75 18.17 -7.27
N ILE A 380 -20.88 18.10 -7.98
CA ILE A 380 -21.79 19.23 -8.24
C ILE A 380 -22.87 19.36 -7.16
N ILE A 381 -23.19 18.30 -6.41
CA ILE A 381 -24.23 18.31 -5.36
C ILE A 381 -24.11 19.50 -4.38
N PRO A 382 -22.93 19.85 -3.84
CA PRO A 382 -22.81 20.97 -2.90
C PRO A 382 -23.33 22.28 -3.46
N TYR A 383 -23.05 22.57 -4.73
CA TYR A 383 -23.52 23.78 -5.39
C TYR A 383 -25.06 23.82 -5.46
N ILE A 384 -25.67 22.70 -5.83
CA ILE A 384 -27.14 22.58 -5.90
C ILE A 384 -27.74 22.78 -4.50
N LEU A 385 -27.13 22.21 -3.46
CA LEU A 385 -27.60 22.34 -2.08
C LEU A 385 -27.53 23.79 -1.58
N VAL A 386 -26.41 24.48 -1.83
CA VAL A 386 -26.24 25.88 -1.43
C VAL A 386 -27.26 26.77 -2.14
N LYS A 387 -27.45 26.58 -3.45
CA LYS A 387 -28.34 27.42 -4.26
C LYS A 387 -29.81 27.18 -3.98
N SER A 388 -30.23 25.93 -3.77
CA SER A 388 -31.64 25.57 -3.61
C SER A 388 -32.14 25.63 -2.17
N PHE A 389 -31.27 25.39 -1.18
CA PHE A 389 -31.65 25.26 0.24
C PHE A 389 -30.99 26.30 1.15
N HIS A 390 -30.25 27.26 0.58
CA HIS A 390 -29.54 28.33 1.32
C HIS A 390 -28.67 27.82 2.47
N ILE A 391 -28.05 26.66 2.26
CA ILE A 391 -27.17 26.04 3.24
C ILE A 391 -25.78 26.68 3.17
N SER A 392 -25.08 26.76 4.30
CA SER A 392 -23.66 27.15 4.33
C SER A 392 -22.85 26.25 3.39
N TYR A 393 -21.99 26.85 2.58
CA TYR A 393 -21.08 26.11 1.71
C TYR A 393 -20.20 25.12 2.50
N ASN A 394 -19.84 25.46 3.73
CA ASN A 394 -19.06 24.57 4.61
C ASN A 394 -19.81 23.27 4.92
N TYR A 395 -21.10 23.37 5.22
CA TYR A 395 -21.94 22.20 5.48
C TYR A 395 -22.21 21.41 4.19
N ALA A 396 -22.59 22.10 3.11
CA ALA A 396 -22.90 21.46 1.83
C ALA A 396 -21.68 20.75 1.21
N SER A 397 -20.48 21.32 1.30
CA SER A 397 -19.25 20.71 0.78
C SER A 397 -18.81 19.49 1.59
N PHE A 398 -19.10 19.47 2.90
CA PHE A 398 -18.79 18.33 3.76
C PHE A 398 -19.69 17.12 3.48
N PHE A 399 -21.00 17.32 3.29
CA PHE A 399 -21.97 16.24 3.09
C PHE A 399 -22.28 15.91 1.63
N GLY A 400 -21.90 16.79 0.70
CA GLY A 400 -22.21 16.65 -0.72
C GLY A 400 -21.02 16.48 -1.64
N GLY A 401 -19.80 16.87 -1.24
CA GLY A 401 -18.75 17.23 -2.19
C GLY A 401 -17.52 16.31 -2.24
N THR A 402 -16.49 16.81 -2.93
CA THR A 402 -15.14 16.20 -3.01
C THR A 402 -14.59 15.81 -1.65
N GLY A 403 -14.85 16.62 -0.61
CA GLY A 403 -14.42 16.33 0.75
C GLY A 403 -14.97 15.00 1.28
N LEU A 404 -16.24 14.71 1.03
CA LEU A 404 -16.87 13.45 1.46
C LEU A 404 -16.29 12.23 0.74
N LEU A 405 -16.03 12.36 -0.56
CA LEU A 405 -15.38 11.31 -1.35
C LEU A 405 -13.99 10.98 -0.83
N ILE A 406 -13.20 12.00 -0.46
CA ILE A 406 -11.89 11.80 0.18
C ILE A 406 -12.07 11.12 1.53
N ILE A 407 -13.00 11.58 2.36
CA ILE A 407 -13.27 10.98 3.68
C ILE A 407 -13.60 9.50 3.54
N VAL A 408 -14.59 9.16 2.72
CA VAL A 408 -15.02 7.77 2.52
C VAL A 408 -13.90 6.95 1.89
N GLY A 409 -13.25 7.46 0.85
CA GLY A 409 -12.17 6.76 0.15
C GLY A 409 -10.99 6.42 1.06
N VAL A 410 -10.50 7.40 1.83
CA VAL A 410 -9.36 7.22 2.74
C VAL A 410 -9.75 6.38 3.94
N ALA A 411 -10.96 6.56 4.50
CA ALA A 411 -11.44 5.71 5.59
C ALA A 411 -11.51 4.24 5.15
N LEU A 412 -12.07 3.96 3.97
CA LEU A 412 -12.17 2.60 3.43
C LEU A 412 -10.80 2.01 3.09
N ASP A 413 -9.87 2.78 2.50
CA ASP A 413 -8.49 2.29 2.25
C ASP A 413 -7.78 1.96 3.56
N THR A 414 -7.93 2.82 4.57
CA THR A 414 -7.34 2.60 5.90
C THR A 414 -7.90 1.33 6.55
N ILE A 415 -9.22 1.11 6.47
CA ILE A 415 -9.86 -0.14 6.96
C ILE A 415 -9.34 -1.35 6.19
N GLN A 416 -9.26 -1.30 4.87
CA GLN A 416 -8.74 -2.40 4.05
C GLN A 416 -7.29 -2.74 4.43
N ARG A 417 -6.45 -1.73 4.73
CA ARG A 417 -5.09 -1.96 5.22
C ARG A 417 -5.04 -2.52 6.63
N PHE A 418 -5.95 -2.12 7.52
CA PHE A 418 -6.08 -2.76 8.83
C PHE A 418 -6.44 -4.23 8.70
N GLU A 419 -7.41 -4.55 7.84
CA GLU A 419 -7.82 -5.91 7.57
C GLU A 419 -6.67 -6.72 6.96
N SER A 420 -5.95 -6.20 5.96
CA SER A 420 -4.82 -6.93 5.37
C SER A 420 -3.73 -7.23 6.40
N HIS A 421 -3.41 -6.29 7.29
CA HIS A 421 -2.47 -6.51 8.39
C HIS A 421 -2.98 -7.54 9.42
N LEU A 422 -4.29 -7.58 9.68
CA LEU A 422 -4.91 -8.57 10.58
C LEU A 422 -5.00 -9.96 9.93
N PHE A 423 -5.32 -10.04 8.64
CA PHE A 423 -5.43 -11.28 7.87
C PHE A 423 -4.07 -11.96 7.67
N MET A 424 -3.00 -11.20 7.42
CA MET A 424 -1.63 -11.74 7.43
C MET A 424 -1.26 -12.39 8.78
N ARG A 425 -1.99 -12.06 9.87
CA ARG A 425 -1.81 -12.65 11.19
C ARG A 425 -2.85 -13.67 11.61
N HIS A 426 -3.98 -13.83 10.91
CA HIS A 426 -4.78 -15.05 11.11
C HIS A 426 -4.07 -16.30 10.58
N TYR A 427 -3.04 -16.11 9.75
CA TYR A 427 -1.95 -17.08 9.53
C TYR A 427 -1.07 -17.28 10.79
N ASP A 428 -0.67 -16.20 11.49
CA ASP A 428 0.02 -16.27 12.81
C ASP A 428 -0.87 -16.84 13.94
N GLY A 429 -2.17 -17.07 13.73
CA GLY A 429 -3.09 -17.55 14.77
C GLY A 429 -2.78 -18.95 15.27
N PHE A 430 -2.20 -19.79 14.41
CA PHE A 430 -1.66 -21.11 14.79
C PHE A 430 -0.33 -21.00 15.59
N MET A 431 0.26 -19.82 15.67
CA MET A 431 1.61 -19.56 16.22
C MET A 431 1.62 -18.92 17.62
N LYS A 432 0.56 -19.08 18.42
CA LYS A 432 0.49 -18.50 19.78
C LYS A 432 0.29 -19.54 20.88
N SER A 433 1.37 -20.24 21.21
CA SER A 433 1.73 -20.60 22.60
C SER A 433 3.12 -21.27 22.67
N GLY A 434 4.14 -20.55 23.14
CA GLY A 434 5.47 -21.10 23.49
C GLY A 434 6.63 -20.20 23.07
N LYS A 435 7.65 -20.05 23.92
CA LYS A 435 8.91 -19.30 23.63
C LYS A 435 9.78 -19.96 22.55
N ILE A 436 9.36 -21.12 22.04
CA ILE A 436 9.96 -21.87 20.95
C ILE A 436 8.87 -21.94 19.88
N ARG A 437 9.13 -21.37 18.70
CA ARG A 437 8.27 -21.49 17.52
C ARG A 437 8.84 -22.64 16.72
N GLY A 438 8.03 -23.66 16.45
CA GLY A 438 8.51 -24.71 15.60
C GLY A 438 7.41 -25.50 14.91
N CYS A 439 7.76 -26.01 13.73
CA CYS A 439 6.96 -26.94 12.96
C CYS A 439 7.42 -28.36 13.29
N ILE A 440 6.47 -29.28 13.45
CA ILE A 440 6.73 -30.70 13.66
C ILE A 440 6.10 -31.47 12.51
N SER A 441 6.92 -31.88 11.56
CA SER A 441 6.49 -32.56 10.33
C SER A 441 6.81 -34.04 10.44
N VAL A 442 5.81 -34.91 10.28
CA VAL A 442 5.95 -36.37 10.45
C VAL A 442 5.88 -37.07 9.10
N ASN A 443 6.83 -37.99 8.84
CA ASN A 443 6.89 -38.85 7.67
C ASN A 443 6.77 -38.11 6.32
N GLU A 444 5.58 -38.09 5.70
CA GLU A 444 5.33 -37.48 4.40
C GLU A 444 5.23 -35.95 4.43
N GLU A 445 5.12 -35.37 5.63
CA GLU A 445 5.11 -33.92 5.81
C GLU A 445 6.53 -33.37 5.60
N VAL A 446 6.66 -32.52 4.59
CA VAL A 446 7.92 -31.92 4.15
C VAL A 446 8.35 -30.83 5.13
N VAL A 447 7.47 -29.86 5.36
CA VAL A 447 7.61 -28.75 6.31
C VAL A 447 6.23 -28.28 6.76
N HIS A 448 6.21 -27.33 7.69
CA HIS A 448 4.99 -26.70 8.19
C HIS A 448 4.02 -27.67 8.89
N GLY A 449 4.48 -28.84 9.34
CA GLY A 449 3.65 -29.72 10.16
C GLY A 449 3.22 -29.02 11.46
N ILE A 450 1.93 -29.05 11.76
CA ILE A 450 1.37 -28.37 12.94
C ILE A 450 1.53 -29.27 14.17
N PRO A 451 2.24 -28.82 15.23
CA PRO A 451 2.34 -29.58 16.47
C PRO A 451 0.97 -29.88 17.07
N SER A 452 0.74 -31.13 17.46
CA SER A 452 -0.55 -31.57 18.02
C SER A 452 -0.34 -32.57 19.14
N SER A 453 -0.97 -32.32 20.30
CA SER A 453 -1.00 -33.27 21.42
C SER A 453 -1.79 -34.54 21.13
N ARG A 454 -2.54 -34.58 20.01
CA ARG A 454 -3.33 -35.75 19.58
C ARG A 454 -2.54 -36.67 18.67
N ARG A 455 -1.42 -36.22 18.10
CA ARG A 455 -0.60 -37.01 17.17
C ARG A 455 0.50 -37.71 17.96
N VAL A 456 0.38 -39.03 18.10
CA VAL A 456 1.35 -39.86 18.81
C VAL A 456 2.33 -40.44 17.79
N LEU A 457 3.62 -40.13 17.96
CA LEU A 457 4.70 -40.69 17.15
C LEU A 457 4.83 -42.19 17.41
N ARG A 458 5.08 -42.97 16.37
CA ARG A 458 5.24 -44.42 16.43
C ARG A 458 6.66 -44.82 16.08
N GLU A 459 7.07 -45.97 16.59
CA GLU A 459 8.32 -46.58 16.17
C GLU A 459 8.33 -46.79 14.65
N GLY A 460 9.44 -46.41 14.00
CA GLY A 460 9.58 -46.40 12.56
C GLY A 460 9.22 -45.07 11.87
N ASP A 461 8.67 -44.09 12.59
CA ASP A 461 8.42 -42.74 12.06
C ASP A 461 9.71 -41.93 11.93
N ILE A 462 9.68 -40.91 11.06
CA ILE A 462 10.65 -39.81 11.08
C ILE A 462 9.92 -38.51 11.40
N VAL A 463 10.56 -37.64 12.17
CA VAL A 463 9.99 -36.37 12.63
C VAL A 463 10.97 -35.23 12.38
N SER A 464 10.59 -34.30 11.51
CA SER A 464 11.32 -33.05 11.28
C SER A 464 10.86 -32.01 12.31
N VAL A 465 11.79 -31.51 13.09
CA VAL A 465 11.59 -30.44 14.04
C VAL A 465 12.32 -29.21 13.50
N ASP A 466 11.55 -28.20 13.15
CA ASP A 466 11.99 -26.95 12.54
C ASP A 466 11.73 -25.82 13.55
N ILE A 467 12.75 -25.05 13.92
CA ILE A 467 12.70 -24.08 15.02
C ILE A 467 13.33 -22.74 14.61
N GLY A 468 12.46 -21.72 14.57
CA GLY A 468 12.86 -20.32 14.46
C GLY A 468 13.03 -19.65 15.82
N VAL A 469 14.18 -19.01 16.06
CA VAL A 469 14.48 -18.27 17.29
C VAL A 469 14.67 -16.79 16.97
N LYS A 470 14.10 -15.91 17.80
CA LYS A 470 14.38 -14.48 17.78
C LYS A 470 15.16 -14.07 19.03
N TYR A 471 16.38 -13.56 18.85
CA TYR A 471 17.24 -13.11 19.94
C TYR A 471 17.84 -11.72 19.63
N LYS A 472 17.67 -10.77 20.57
CA LYS A 472 18.19 -9.39 20.45
C LYS A 472 17.89 -8.69 19.11
N GLY A 473 16.74 -8.99 18.51
CA GLY A 473 16.31 -8.40 17.23
C GLY A 473 16.78 -9.14 15.99
N PHE A 474 17.59 -10.20 16.13
CA PHE A 474 18.00 -11.08 15.04
C PHE A 474 17.25 -12.41 15.10
N HIS A 475 17.11 -13.05 13.94
CA HIS A 475 16.51 -14.37 13.79
C HIS A 475 17.59 -15.40 13.48
N GLY A 476 17.38 -16.62 13.97
CA GLY A 476 18.09 -17.82 13.53
C GLY A 476 17.06 -18.91 13.25
N ASP A 477 17.35 -19.73 12.26
CA ASP A 477 16.50 -20.85 11.85
C ASP A 477 17.30 -22.15 11.76
N SER A 478 16.67 -23.24 12.19
CA SER A 478 17.27 -24.56 12.16
C SER A 478 16.22 -25.65 12.22
N ALA A 479 16.40 -26.63 11.35
CA ALA A 479 15.56 -27.80 11.26
C ALA A 479 16.39 -29.09 11.28
N PHE A 480 15.81 -30.13 11.88
CA PHE A 480 16.44 -31.43 11.95
C PHE A 480 15.40 -32.55 11.90
N THR A 481 15.61 -33.54 11.03
CA THR A 481 14.81 -34.76 11.00
C THR A 481 15.41 -35.84 11.91
N PHE A 482 14.60 -36.31 12.86
CA PHE A 482 14.94 -37.36 13.81
C PHE A 482 14.22 -38.68 13.47
N PRO A 483 14.89 -39.84 13.63
CA PRO A 483 14.21 -41.13 13.66
C PRO A 483 13.46 -41.33 14.98
N VAL A 484 12.31 -41.99 14.93
CA VAL A 484 11.56 -42.43 16.12
C VAL A 484 11.76 -43.92 16.28
N GLY A 485 12.62 -44.32 17.21
CA GLY A 485 13.02 -45.73 17.39
C GLY A 485 13.78 -46.28 16.17
N ASP A 486 13.57 -47.54 15.83
CA ASP A 486 14.19 -48.15 14.66
C ASP A 486 13.41 -47.85 13.36
N ILE A 487 14.06 -47.14 12.45
CA ILE A 487 13.52 -46.78 11.13
C ILE A 487 14.05 -47.68 10.01
N SER A 488 13.30 -47.78 8.91
CA SER A 488 13.68 -48.64 7.77
C SER A 488 15.00 -48.21 7.11
N PRO A 489 15.73 -49.12 6.44
CA PRO A 489 16.96 -48.80 5.72
C PRO A 489 16.80 -47.65 4.70
N GLU A 490 15.65 -47.56 4.05
CA GLU A 490 15.32 -46.51 3.08
C GLU A 490 15.19 -45.14 3.75
N LYS A 491 14.53 -45.08 4.91
CA LYS A 491 14.43 -43.85 5.72
C LYS A 491 15.81 -43.45 6.26
N LYS A 492 16.64 -44.41 6.72
CA LYS A 492 18.03 -44.13 7.14
C LYS A 492 18.84 -43.52 6.00
N LYS A 493 18.69 -44.05 4.79
CA LYS A 493 19.34 -43.52 3.59
C LYS A 493 18.84 -42.13 3.22
N LEU A 494 17.53 -41.86 3.32
CA LEU A 494 16.94 -40.54 3.09
C LEU A 494 17.53 -39.48 4.03
N LEU A 495 17.54 -39.76 5.34
CA LEU A 495 18.10 -38.85 6.35
C LEU A 495 19.58 -38.54 6.06
N ARG A 496 20.37 -39.59 5.77
CA ARG A 496 21.79 -39.46 5.42
C ARG A 496 22.02 -38.62 4.16
N VAL A 497 21.27 -38.87 3.09
CA VAL A 497 21.46 -38.12 1.84
C VAL A 497 21.06 -36.65 2.01
N THR A 498 20.05 -36.37 2.84
CA THR A 498 19.59 -35.00 3.10
C THR A 498 20.59 -34.20 3.91
N ILE A 499 21.16 -34.78 4.97
CA ILE A 499 22.22 -34.12 5.73
C ILE A 499 23.49 -33.94 4.88
N GLU A 500 23.87 -34.92 4.06
CA GLU A 500 25.00 -34.78 3.13
C GLU A 500 24.76 -33.68 2.09
N ALA A 501 23.53 -33.55 1.56
CA ALA A 501 23.16 -32.49 0.64
C ALA A 501 23.28 -31.11 1.30
N LEU A 502 22.80 -30.96 2.54
CA LEU A 502 22.96 -29.73 3.33
C LEU A 502 24.43 -29.32 3.44
N TYR A 503 25.30 -30.21 3.91
CA TYR A 503 26.72 -29.89 4.07
C TYR A 503 27.44 -29.62 2.76
N ARG A 504 27.06 -30.30 1.66
CA ARG A 504 27.58 -29.99 0.32
C ARG A 504 27.14 -28.61 -0.14
N GLY A 505 25.89 -28.22 0.12
CA GLY A 505 25.39 -26.88 -0.15
C GLY A 505 26.14 -25.81 0.65
N ILE A 506 26.29 -26.02 1.97
CA ILE A 506 27.04 -25.14 2.87
C ILE A 506 28.48 -24.97 2.37
N ASP A 507 29.16 -26.04 1.96
CA ASP A 507 30.55 -25.96 1.46
C ASP A 507 30.70 -25.06 0.22
N GLN A 508 29.64 -24.89 -0.56
CA GLN A 508 29.61 -23.96 -1.69
C GLN A 508 29.31 -22.51 -1.30
N ALA A 509 28.90 -22.24 -0.06
CA ALA A 509 28.61 -20.90 0.44
C ALA A 509 29.88 -20.11 0.78
N ARG A 510 30.76 -19.96 -0.22
CA ARG A 510 32.05 -19.27 -0.13
C ARG A 510 32.00 -17.94 -0.86
N SER A 511 32.80 -16.98 -0.43
CA SER A 511 32.97 -15.73 -1.18
C SER A 511 33.47 -16.04 -2.59
N ASN A 512 32.95 -15.31 -3.58
CA ASN A 512 33.19 -15.48 -5.02
C ASN A 512 32.43 -16.62 -5.71
N ASN A 513 31.84 -17.55 -4.97
CA ASN A 513 30.82 -18.44 -5.54
C ASN A 513 29.53 -17.64 -5.77
N ARG A 514 28.62 -18.22 -6.55
CA ARG A 514 27.28 -17.69 -6.75
C ARG A 514 26.26 -18.55 -6.04
N LEU A 515 25.13 -17.95 -5.71
CA LEU A 515 24.09 -18.59 -4.92
C LEU A 515 23.61 -19.92 -5.51
N GLN A 516 23.49 -20.05 -6.84
CA GLN A 516 23.09 -21.34 -7.43
C GLN A 516 24.18 -22.41 -7.41
N ASP A 517 25.41 -22.11 -7.00
CA ASP A 517 26.41 -23.15 -6.71
C ASP A 517 26.00 -23.97 -5.49
N ILE A 518 25.40 -23.33 -4.47
CA ILE A 518 24.75 -23.99 -3.32
C ILE A 518 23.61 -24.88 -3.83
N SER A 519 22.70 -24.29 -4.62
CA SER A 519 21.53 -24.97 -5.18
C SER A 519 21.91 -26.19 -6.02
N HIS A 520 22.94 -26.06 -6.86
CA HIS A 520 23.41 -27.12 -7.72
C HIS A 520 24.04 -28.26 -6.91
N ALA A 521 24.84 -27.95 -5.88
CA ALA A 521 25.45 -28.98 -5.03
C ALA A 521 24.41 -29.81 -4.27
N ILE A 522 23.36 -29.17 -3.75
CA ILE A 522 22.22 -29.85 -3.11
C ILE A 522 21.51 -30.74 -4.13
N GLN A 523 21.12 -30.18 -5.27
CA GLN A 523 20.36 -30.88 -6.31
C GLN A 523 21.11 -32.09 -6.85
N SER A 524 22.35 -31.89 -7.28
CA SER A 524 23.15 -32.95 -7.90
C SER A 524 23.42 -34.10 -6.95
N HIS A 525 23.62 -33.83 -5.65
CA HIS A 525 23.77 -34.90 -4.66
C HIS A 525 22.47 -35.67 -4.49
N ALA A 526 21.36 -34.98 -4.18
CA ALA A 526 20.06 -35.60 -3.92
C ALA A 526 19.53 -36.42 -5.11
N GLU A 527 19.54 -35.81 -6.30
CA GLU A 527 19.01 -36.45 -7.52
C GLU A 527 19.89 -37.63 -7.97
N SER A 528 21.19 -37.67 -7.62
CA SER A 528 22.06 -38.84 -7.91
C SER A 528 21.64 -40.12 -7.18
N TYR A 529 20.91 -40.00 -6.06
CA TYR A 529 20.33 -41.11 -5.32
C TYR A 529 18.87 -41.40 -5.70
N GLY A 530 18.34 -40.70 -6.71
CA GLY A 530 16.96 -40.84 -7.18
C GLY A 530 15.92 -40.11 -6.33
N TYR A 531 16.34 -39.24 -5.41
CA TYR A 531 15.43 -38.48 -4.55
C TYR A 531 14.94 -37.18 -5.19
N GLY A 532 13.72 -36.78 -4.84
CA GLY A 532 13.08 -35.57 -5.35
C GLY A 532 13.43 -34.35 -4.51
N VAL A 533 14.00 -33.31 -5.13
CA VAL A 533 14.27 -32.03 -4.45
C VAL A 533 13.10 -31.06 -4.62
N VAL A 534 12.51 -30.65 -3.50
CA VAL A 534 11.37 -29.72 -3.46
C VAL A 534 11.76 -28.38 -4.11
N ARG A 535 10.85 -27.82 -4.92
CA ARG A 535 11.11 -26.58 -5.68
C ARG A 535 10.17 -25.44 -5.34
N GLU A 536 9.08 -25.77 -4.67
CA GLU A 536 8.05 -24.85 -4.19
C GLU A 536 8.47 -24.13 -2.90
N LEU A 537 9.48 -24.65 -2.20
CA LEU A 537 10.05 -24.15 -0.95
C LEU A 537 11.58 -24.09 -1.06
N VAL A 538 12.18 -23.04 -0.52
CA VAL A 538 13.57 -22.67 -0.72
C VAL A 538 14.09 -21.92 0.50
N GLY A 539 15.38 -22.08 0.78
CA GLY A 539 16.08 -21.30 1.80
C GLY A 539 16.07 -19.81 1.53
N HIS A 540 16.67 -19.03 2.42
CA HIS A 540 16.52 -17.59 2.40
C HIS A 540 17.69 -16.87 3.08
N GLY A 541 17.80 -15.56 2.84
CA GLY A 541 18.58 -14.69 3.70
C GLY A 541 17.92 -14.61 5.06
N ILE A 542 18.70 -14.41 6.12
CA ILE A 542 18.17 -14.29 7.48
C ILE A 542 18.96 -13.26 8.29
N GLY A 543 18.23 -12.43 9.04
CA GLY A 543 18.83 -11.30 9.74
C GLY A 543 17.88 -10.72 10.77
N LYS A 544 17.28 -9.56 10.48
CA LYS A 544 16.29 -8.90 11.34
C LYS A 544 14.87 -9.40 11.12
N THR A 545 14.59 -10.04 9.98
CA THR A 545 13.41 -10.85 9.74
C THR A 545 13.81 -12.30 9.48
N LEU A 546 12.85 -13.23 9.68
CA LEU A 546 13.09 -14.67 9.50
C LEU A 546 13.44 -14.96 8.04
N HIS A 547 12.59 -14.50 7.11
CA HIS A 547 12.84 -14.58 5.67
C HIS A 547 13.29 -13.22 5.14
N GLU A 548 14.49 -13.17 4.56
CA GLU A 548 15.08 -12.03 3.84
C GLU A 548 15.58 -12.49 2.46
N GLU A 549 15.84 -11.54 1.57
CA GLU A 549 16.57 -11.83 0.34
C GLU A 549 18.07 -12.06 0.64
N PRO A 550 18.78 -12.89 -0.14
CA PRO A 550 18.29 -13.61 -1.31
C PRO A 550 17.61 -14.94 -0.95
N GLN A 551 16.60 -15.34 -1.72
CA GLN A 551 16.15 -16.74 -1.69
C GLN A 551 17.27 -17.70 -2.14
N VAL A 552 17.38 -18.85 -1.49
CA VAL A 552 18.38 -19.92 -1.70
C VAL A 552 17.66 -21.19 -2.17
N PRO A 553 17.39 -21.34 -3.48
CA PRO A 553 16.77 -22.56 -4.00
C PRO A 553 17.62 -23.79 -3.72
N ASN A 554 16.96 -24.94 -3.54
CA ASN A 554 17.62 -26.25 -3.46
C ASN A 554 17.93 -26.85 -4.84
N PHE A 555 17.64 -26.11 -5.91
CA PHE A 555 17.80 -26.52 -7.30
C PHE A 555 18.34 -25.38 -8.17
N GLY A 556 19.16 -25.68 -9.17
CA GLY A 556 19.76 -24.64 -9.98
C GLY A 556 20.87 -25.12 -10.90
N LYS A 557 21.36 -24.19 -11.72
CA LYS A 557 22.54 -24.40 -12.55
C LYS A 557 23.74 -23.72 -11.89
N PRO A 558 24.93 -24.33 -11.93
CA PRO A 558 26.12 -23.71 -11.35
C PRO A 558 26.40 -22.35 -12.01
N HIS A 559 27.11 -21.49 -11.28
CA HIS A 559 27.57 -20.17 -11.67
C HIS A 559 26.45 -19.18 -12.04
N ARG A 560 25.26 -19.33 -11.44
CA ARG A 560 24.11 -18.44 -11.61
C ARG A 560 23.65 -17.84 -10.28
N GLY A 561 22.85 -16.78 -10.36
CA GLY A 561 22.36 -16.07 -9.18
C GLY A 561 23.35 -15.04 -8.63
N PRO A 562 22.98 -14.36 -7.53
CA PRO A 562 23.80 -13.32 -6.91
C PRO A 562 25.16 -13.87 -6.44
N LEU A 563 26.16 -12.99 -6.42
CA LEU A 563 27.48 -13.31 -5.90
C LEU A 563 27.43 -13.41 -4.38
N LEU A 564 27.98 -14.49 -3.82
CA LEU A 564 28.11 -14.67 -2.38
C LEU A 564 29.25 -13.80 -1.87
N ARG A 565 28.99 -13.05 -0.78
CA ARG A 565 29.91 -12.08 -0.19
C ARG A 565 30.05 -12.33 1.30
N ALA A 566 31.20 -11.96 1.85
CA ALA A 566 31.41 -11.94 3.28
C ALA A 566 30.35 -11.09 3.99
N GLY A 567 29.86 -11.56 5.13
CA GLY A 567 28.79 -10.94 5.92
C GLY A 567 27.37 -11.35 5.51
N MET A 568 27.19 -12.08 4.40
CA MET A 568 25.89 -12.67 4.09
C MET A 568 25.54 -13.75 5.12
N THR A 569 24.31 -13.71 5.62
CA THR A 569 23.75 -14.70 6.53
C THR A 569 22.59 -15.40 5.82
N LEU A 570 22.67 -16.72 5.69
CA LEU A 570 21.76 -17.52 4.89
C LEU A 570 21.26 -18.71 5.69
N ALA A 571 19.98 -19.03 5.55
CA ALA A 571 19.40 -20.29 5.94
C ALA A 571 19.44 -21.23 4.72
N ILE A 572 20.19 -22.34 4.85
CA ILE A 572 20.29 -23.37 3.83
C ILE A 572 19.47 -24.57 4.31
N GLU A 573 18.37 -24.86 3.62
CA GLU A 573 17.35 -25.81 4.05
C GLU A 573 16.93 -26.77 2.92
N PRO A 574 17.72 -27.82 2.61
CA PRO A 574 17.28 -28.88 1.72
C PRO A 574 16.09 -29.64 2.30
N MET A 575 14.98 -29.60 1.57
CA MET A 575 13.88 -30.55 1.72
C MET A 575 13.95 -31.60 0.60
N ILE A 576 14.13 -32.86 0.98
CA ILE A 576 14.31 -33.97 0.05
C ILE A 576 13.25 -35.02 0.29
N ASN A 577 12.54 -35.34 -0.79
CA ASN A 577 11.48 -36.35 -0.80
C ASN A 577 12.04 -37.70 -1.25
N MET A 578 11.59 -38.77 -0.60
CA MET A 578 11.94 -40.14 -1.01
C MET A 578 11.47 -40.47 -2.43
N GLY A 579 10.36 -39.88 -2.86
CA GLY A 579 9.80 -40.06 -4.20
C GLY A 579 9.84 -38.79 -5.05
N THR A 580 8.67 -38.33 -5.50
CA THR A 580 8.60 -37.20 -6.44
C THR A 580 8.99 -35.87 -5.77
N ARG A 581 9.55 -34.95 -6.56
CA ARG A 581 9.84 -33.57 -6.14
C ARG A 581 8.61 -32.70 -5.84
N HIS A 582 7.41 -33.18 -6.16
CA HIS A 582 6.19 -32.39 -6.09
C HIS A 582 5.54 -32.50 -4.71
N VAL A 583 4.97 -31.40 -4.26
CA VAL A 583 4.31 -31.30 -2.96
C VAL A 583 2.86 -30.84 -3.10
N LEU A 584 2.07 -31.07 -2.06
CA LEU A 584 0.69 -30.63 -1.91
C LEU A 584 0.53 -29.96 -0.55
N THR A 585 -0.22 -28.86 -0.50
CA THR A 585 -0.67 -28.27 0.77
C THR A 585 -1.98 -28.93 1.19
N LEU A 586 -2.08 -29.35 2.46
CA LEU A 586 -3.32 -29.95 2.99
C LEU A 586 -4.45 -28.91 3.10
N ASP A 587 -5.67 -29.39 3.37
CA ASP A 587 -6.88 -28.56 3.52
C ASP A 587 -6.80 -27.57 4.70
N ASP A 588 -5.84 -27.77 5.61
CA ASP A 588 -5.50 -26.80 6.65
C ASP A 588 -4.82 -25.54 6.12
N GLY A 589 -4.43 -25.52 4.84
CA GLY A 589 -3.81 -24.39 4.16
C GLY A 589 -2.38 -24.10 4.60
N TRP A 590 -1.74 -25.01 5.35
CA TRP A 590 -0.44 -24.79 5.98
C TRP A 590 0.52 -25.98 5.79
N THR A 591 0.09 -27.19 6.17
CA THR A 591 0.95 -28.38 6.16
C THR A 591 1.30 -28.79 4.74
N VAL A 592 2.58 -28.92 4.43
CA VAL A 592 3.06 -29.34 3.11
C VAL A 592 3.46 -30.80 3.15
N VAL A 593 2.87 -31.62 2.28
CA VAL A 593 3.15 -33.06 2.17
C VAL A 593 3.69 -33.41 0.80
N THR A 594 4.41 -34.53 0.69
CA THR A 594 4.80 -35.11 -0.60
C THR A 594 3.55 -35.52 -1.40
N GLN A 595 3.59 -35.32 -2.72
CA GLN A 595 2.46 -35.64 -3.61
C GLN A 595 2.12 -37.14 -3.62
N ASP A 596 3.13 -38.00 -3.49
CA ASP A 596 3.02 -39.46 -3.48
C ASP A 596 2.88 -40.03 -2.07
N ARG A 597 2.81 -39.19 -1.04
CA ARG A 597 2.74 -39.58 0.39
C ARG A 597 3.93 -40.42 0.85
N LEU A 598 5.05 -40.38 0.14
CA LEU A 598 6.30 -40.99 0.59
C LEU A 598 7.03 -40.06 1.58
N PRO A 599 7.90 -40.59 2.44
CA PRO A 599 8.58 -39.79 3.46
C PRO A 599 9.45 -38.66 2.87
N SER A 600 9.57 -37.57 3.62
CA SER A 600 10.45 -36.43 3.33
C SER A 600 11.35 -36.16 4.53
N ALA A 601 12.54 -35.62 4.27
CA ALA A 601 13.47 -35.17 5.29
C ALA A 601 13.84 -33.71 5.05
N HIS A 602 13.98 -32.98 6.15
CA HIS A 602 14.29 -31.56 6.19
C HIS A 602 15.41 -31.33 7.21
N TYR A 603 16.53 -30.81 6.71
CA TYR A 603 17.63 -30.34 7.55
C TYR A 603 17.96 -28.91 7.17
N GLU A 604 18.25 -28.09 8.16
CA GLU A 604 18.57 -26.70 7.94
C GLU A 604 19.63 -26.20 8.92
N HIS A 605 20.53 -25.39 8.36
CA HIS A 605 21.39 -24.54 9.14
C HIS A 605 21.34 -23.10 8.67
N THR A 606 21.26 -22.19 9.65
CA THR A 606 21.71 -20.82 9.45
C THR A 606 23.25 -20.77 9.45
N ILE A 607 23.81 -20.14 8.42
CA ILE A 607 25.23 -19.88 8.24
C ILE A 607 25.52 -18.38 8.09
N ILE A 608 26.75 -17.99 8.39
CA ILE A 608 27.32 -16.69 8.02
C ILE A 608 28.57 -16.91 7.16
N ILE A 609 28.75 -16.10 6.11
CA ILE A 609 29.97 -16.14 5.31
C ILE A 609 31.01 -15.25 5.98
N SER A 610 31.86 -15.83 6.82
CA SER A 610 32.93 -15.16 7.56
C SER A 610 34.28 -15.38 6.87
N ASN A 611 35.04 -14.32 6.61
CA ASN A 611 36.35 -14.39 5.93
C ASN A 611 36.33 -15.21 4.61
N GLY A 612 35.20 -15.17 3.90
CA GLY A 612 35.01 -15.88 2.64
C GLY A 612 34.75 -17.38 2.73
N LYS A 613 34.53 -17.92 3.93
CA LYS A 613 34.11 -19.30 4.17
C LYS A 613 32.77 -19.32 4.92
N PRO A 614 31.97 -20.38 4.78
CA PRO A 614 30.77 -20.57 5.59
C PRO A 614 31.14 -20.90 7.03
N GLU A 615 30.46 -20.29 7.98
CA GLU A 615 30.49 -20.59 9.41
C GLU A 615 29.05 -20.92 9.84
N ILE A 616 28.84 -22.09 10.43
CA ILE A 616 27.51 -22.55 10.84
C ILE A 616 27.21 -21.98 12.22
N ILE A 617 26.19 -21.12 12.34
CA ILE A 617 25.84 -20.47 13.62
C ILE A 617 24.75 -21.22 14.39
N THR A 618 24.20 -22.26 13.79
CA THR A 618 23.21 -23.19 14.37
C THR A 618 23.77 -24.60 14.51
N GLU A 619 25.10 -24.72 14.58
CA GLU A 619 25.77 -26.01 14.65
C GLU A 619 25.35 -26.75 15.91
N ASN A 620 25.06 -28.04 15.76
CA ASN A 620 24.75 -28.93 16.86
C ASN A 620 25.68 -30.14 16.80
N ASN A 621 25.95 -30.76 17.95
CA ASN A 621 26.75 -31.99 18.01
C ASN A 621 25.98 -33.22 17.48
N LEU A 622 24.77 -33.03 16.93
CA LEU A 622 23.87 -34.12 16.50
C LEU A 622 24.29 -34.72 15.16
N LYS A 623 25.11 -34.02 14.36
CA LYS A 623 25.73 -34.59 13.16
C LYS A 623 26.42 -35.92 13.50
N ASP A 624 27.23 -35.94 14.55
CA ASP A 624 27.95 -37.13 14.98
C ASP A 624 27.03 -38.20 15.57
N GLU A 625 25.86 -37.85 16.11
CA GLU A 625 24.88 -38.82 16.60
C GLU A 625 24.12 -39.52 15.47
N VAL A 626 23.80 -38.81 14.38
CA VAL A 626 23.23 -39.43 13.17
C VAL A 626 24.25 -40.37 12.50
N PHE A 627 25.54 -40.03 12.53
CA PHE A 627 26.62 -40.86 11.97
C PHE A 627 27.20 -41.92 12.93
N LYS A 628 26.79 -41.95 14.21
CA LYS A 628 27.14 -43.01 15.19
C LYS A 628 26.28 -44.27 15.07
N TRP A 629 25.22 -44.26 14.26
CA TRP A 629 24.48 -45.49 13.91
C TRP A 629 25.38 -46.40 13.05
N PRO A 630 25.36 -47.73 13.28
CA PRO A 630 26.50 -48.59 13.02
C PRO A 630 26.89 -48.57 11.55
N LYS A 631 28.10 -48.06 11.29
CA LYS A 631 28.91 -48.50 10.15
C LYS A 631 29.24 -49.96 10.43
N ASN A 632 28.43 -50.88 9.91
CA ASN A 632 28.66 -52.31 9.69
C ASN A 632 27.43 -53.13 10.09
N ASN A 633 26.75 -53.69 9.09
CA ASN A 633 26.85 -55.13 8.86
C ASN A 633 26.78 -55.37 7.35
N GLN A 634 27.66 -56.27 6.91
CA GLN A 634 27.80 -56.79 5.54
C GLN A 634 26.49 -57.31 4.97
#